data_AF-A0A1G6BP22-F1
#
_entry.id   AF-A0A1G6BP22-F1
#
_cell.length_a   1.000
_cell.length_b   1.000
_cell.length_c   1.000
_cell.angle_alpha   90.00
_cell.angle_beta   90.00
_cell.angle_gamma   90.00
#
_symmetry.space_group_name_H-M   'P 1'
#
loop_
_entity.id
_entity.type
_entity.pdbx_description
1 polymer ?
#
loop_
_entity_poly.entity_id
_entity_poly.type
_entity_poly.pdbx_seq_one_letter_code
_entity_poly.pdbx_strand_id
1 'polypeptide(L)'
;MMKKAMLSIALTGALIISIGHAGSCYAADRQNVNLAISGANNPTKGPSESDASEYSSHFWKGNYIYFGQGQLWSLLDNDEESLLILADVLKEDGEALYQTFDSSTNVWTDSSLKQYLNGSSYLANTNQFTSLEKSLITKEVTIPTMAQLVNRAYGFSEEYAPDGTRTASAPYWVQDQHSTDGYAIFVCQFGSVFTGGTSIADPTVGVRPMVTLDTSKVLYSVAGQYAKSTFGTVASNLVVYNTWKLTLKDGNRDFKAQTTSSSVVAGNQISVKVTNLGSVTSYNHISAMLFDKDKDLVAYGFAGKSTAAKGTYTFTIPSNTEVGTYTLCVFAESAKQTSASVVTSDTASNTCDFKIQVTPAKAVIKSYKAKKKKVKLTLKKIAGVSGYQIRYSYKKNMKKSKTVTTSKVTKTIKNLKSNKTVYIKVRAYKKDALGNRVYGAWSKKIKVKVK
;
A
#
# COMPACT_ATOMS: atom_id res chain seq x y z
N MET A 1 -33.20 -62.43 23.45
CA MET A 1 -34.65 -62.15 23.50
C MET A 1 -34.86 -60.65 23.40
N MET A 2 -35.53 -60.21 22.33
CA MET A 2 -36.09 -58.86 22.19
C MET A 2 -37.22 -58.63 23.22
N LYS A 3 -37.34 -57.40 23.73
CA LYS A 3 -38.57 -56.68 24.12
C LYS A 3 -38.17 -55.19 24.30
N LYS A 4 -38.53 -54.25 23.40
CA LYS A 4 -39.81 -53.50 23.26
C LYS A 4 -40.29 -52.94 24.61
N ALA A 5 -40.73 -51.69 24.78
CA ALA A 5 -40.91 -50.50 23.93
C ALA A 5 -41.47 -49.35 24.82
N MET A 6 -41.66 -48.16 24.21
CA MET A 6 -42.62 -47.06 24.54
C MET A 6 -42.08 -45.75 25.14
N LEU A 7 -41.67 -44.84 24.23
CA LEU A 7 -42.33 -43.56 23.86
C LEU A 7 -43.34 -42.93 24.85
N SER A 8 -43.08 -41.70 25.36
CA SER A 8 -43.56 -40.41 24.79
C SER A 8 -43.68 -39.25 25.81
N ILE A 9 -43.57 -38.03 25.27
CA ILE A 9 -44.06 -36.72 25.75
C ILE A 9 -43.15 -35.87 26.65
N ALA A 10 -43.19 -34.57 26.37
CA ALA A 10 -42.15 -33.56 26.45
C ALA A 10 -42.50 -32.39 27.40
N LEU A 11 -41.51 -31.47 27.53
CA LEU A 11 -41.50 -30.15 28.20
C LEU A 11 -41.47 -30.21 29.73
N THR A 12 -40.70 -29.42 30.49
CA THR A 12 -39.95 -28.16 30.28
C THR A 12 -39.08 -27.97 31.53
N GLY A 13 -37.95 -27.27 31.45
CA GLY A 13 -37.27 -26.72 32.63
C GLY A 13 -35.76 -26.81 32.56
N ALA A 14 -35.12 -25.66 32.35
CA ALA A 14 -33.70 -25.48 32.10
C ALA A 14 -32.80 -26.13 33.17
N LEU A 15 -31.81 -26.89 32.73
CA LEU A 15 -30.71 -27.37 33.57
C LEU A 15 -29.38 -26.89 32.99
N ILE A 16 -28.67 -26.17 33.85
CA ILE A 16 -27.31 -25.68 33.70
C ILE A 16 -26.37 -26.89 33.55
N ILE A 17 -25.64 -26.97 32.43
CA ILE A 17 -24.41 -27.76 32.33
C ILE A 17 -23.31 -26.89 31.71
N SER A 18 -22.28 -26.70 32.53
CA SER A 18 -20.98 -26.09 32.24
C SER A 18 -20.34 -26.63 30.96
N ILE A 19 -19.89 -25.72 30.09
CA ILE A 19 -18.85 -25.99 29.08
C ILE A 19 -17.93 -24.77 29.07
N GLY A 20 -16.67 -24.95 29.49
CA GLY A 20 -15.67 -23.90 29.60
C GLY A 20 -15.51 -23.08 28.31
N HIS A 21 -15.52 -21.76 28.47
CA HIS A 21 -15.24 -20.79 27.40
C HIS A 21 -14.38 -19.67 27.96
N ALA A 22 -13.14 -19.59 27.48
CA ALA A 22 -12.43 -18.34 27.12
C ALA A 22 -11.00 -18.68 26.69
N GLY A 23 -10.86 -19.50 25.65
CA GLY A 23 -9.61 -19.57 24.87
C GLY A 23 -9.75 -18.62 23.68
N SER A 24 -9.54 -17.32 23.90
CA SER A 24 -9.60 -16.34 22.82
C SER A 24 -8.36 -16.49 21.92
N CYS A 25 -8.60 -17.16 20.79
CA CYS A 25 -8.24 -16.78 19.43
C CYS A 25 -7.00 -15.89 19.19
N TYR A 26 -6.08 -16.48 18.41
CA TYR A 26 -5.19 -15.85 17.42
C TYR A 26 -4.34 -14.66 17.88
N ALA A 27 -3.05 -14.93 18.08
CA ALA A 27 -2.00 -13.93 17.90
C ALA A 27 -2.10 -13.39 16.47
N ALA A 28 -2.56 -12.14 16.35
CA ALA A 28 -2.43 -11.39 15.11
C ALA A 28 -0.97 -10.97 14.99
N ASP A 29 -0.26 -11.53 14.01
CA ASP A 29 1.01 -11.01 13.53
C ASP A 29 0.80 -9.51 13.19
N ARG A 30 1.39 -8.63 14.00
CA ARG A 30 1.31 -7.18 13.77
C ARG A 30 2.07 -6.85 12.49
N GLN A 31 1.33 -6.38 11.49
CA GLN A 31 1.87 -5.95 10.22
C GLN A 31 2.71 -4.67 10.43
N ASN A 32 3.90 -4.65 9.84
CA ASN A 32 4.66 -3.41 9.66
C ASN A 32 3.77 -2.39 8.94
N VAL A 33 3.48 -1.29 9.63
CA VAL A 33 2.60 -0.20 9.20
C VAL A 33 3.26 0.55 8.05
N ASN A 34 3.22 -0.01 6.85
CA ASN A 34 3.03 0.87 5.72
C ASN A 34 1.67 1.49 5.93
N LEU A 35 1.61 2.81 6.04
CA LEU A 35 0.37 3.54 5.88
C LEU A 35 -0.19 3.20 4.50
N ALA A 36 -0.98 2.13 4.47
CA ALA A 36 -1.79 1.62 3.39
C ALA A 36 -2.93 2.61 3.16
N ILE A 37 -2.56 3.82 2.76
CA ILE A 37 -3.52 4.82 2.41
C ILE A 37 -4.13 4.37 1.09
N SER A 38 -5.41 4.05 1.20
CA SER A 38 -6.30 3.40 0.22
C SER A 38 -6.02 1.92 -0.07
N GLY A 39 -5.99 1.11 0.99
CA GLY A 39 -6.42 -0.29 0.92
C GLY A 39 -5.49 -1.26 0.20
N ALA A 40 -4.17 -1.04 0.32
CA ALA A 40 -3.15 -1.96 -0.19
C ALA A 40 -2.43 -2.67 0.97
N ASN A 41 -2.33 -4.01 0.97
CA ASN A 41 -1.51 -4.68 1.98
C ASN A 41 -0.01 -4.64 1.59
N ASN A 42 0.78 -4.77 2.65
CA ASN A 42 2.24 -4.74 2.77
C ASN A 42 3.06 -5.23 1.53
N PRO A 43 4.03 -4.45 1.01
CA PRO A 43 4.96 -4.86 -0.05
C PRO A 43 6.10 -5.78 0.42
N THR A 44 6.16 -6.16 1.70
CA THR A 44 7.25 -6.97 2.26
C THR A 44 6.74 -8.25 2.94
N LYS A 45 6.81 -9.36 2.21
CA LYS A 45 6.75 -10.70 2.81
C LYS A 45 8.08 -11.43 2.59
N GLY A 46 8.76 -11.77 3.68
CA GLY A 46 9.68 -12.91 3.77
C GLY A 46 10.91 -12.69 4.66
N PRO A 47 11.68 -13.75 4.98
CA PRO A 47 11.29 -15.12 5.31
C PRO A 47 11.36 -15.40 6.84
N SER A 48 10.98 -16.60 7.23
CA SER A 48 10.80 -17.14 8.59
C SER A 48 12.02 -17.05 9.52
N GLU A 49 11.72 -16.89 10.81
CA GLU A 49 12.60 -16.94 11.99
C GLU A 49 13.42 -18.23 12.09
N SER A 50 14.72 -18.07 12.30
CA SER A 50 15.56 -18.91 13.18
C SER A 50 16.90 -18.21 13.33
N ASP A 51 17.11 -17.54 14.47
CA ASP A 51 18.39 -17.18 15.12
C ASP A 51 18.20 -15.90 15.93
N ALA A 52 17.42 -16.02 17.01
CA ALA A 52 17.31 -15.03 18.06
C ALA A 52 18.16 -15.50 19.25
N SER A 53 19.44 -15.16 19.24
CA SER A 53 20.27 -15.23 20.45
C SER A 53 21.25 -14.07 20.46
N GLU A 54 21.07 -13.24 21.47
CA GLU A 54 21.93 -12.13 21.93
C GLU A 54 21.75 -10.79 21.20
N TYR A 55 21.15 -9.85 21.94
CA TYR A 55 20.77 -8.46 21.62
C TYR A 55 19.54 -8.29 20.71
N SER A 56 18.36 -8.35 21.32
CA SER A 56 17.09 -8.01 20.67
C SER A 56 17.02 -6.52 20.34
N SER A 57 17.31 -6.21 19.08
CA SER A 57 17.21 -4.92 18.38
C SER A 57 15.77 -4.39 18.21
N HIS A 58 14.91 -4.54 19.20
CA HIS A 58 13.46 -4.41 19.01
C HIS A 58 12.80 -3.44 20.01
N PHE A 59 12.13 -2.41 19.45
CA PHE A 59 10.96 -1.66 19.95
C PHE A 59 11.08 -0.17 20.39
N TRP A 60 11.37 0.75 19.45
CA TRP A 60 10.45 1.77 18.86
C TRP A 60 11.13 2.33 17.60
N LYS A 61 10.55 2.08 16.42
CA LYS A 61 11.00 2.62 15.11
C LYS A 61 9.76 3.12 14.36
N GLY A 62 9.11 4.15 14.91
CA GLY A 62 7.89 4.71 14.33
C GLY A 62 8.12 5.14 12.87
N ASN A 63 7.14 4.89 12.00
CA ASN A 63 7.18 5.34 10.62
C ASN A 63 7.09 6.87 10.61
N TYR A 64 8.18 7.55 10.23
CA TYR A 64 8.16 8.99 10.12
C TYR A 64 7.54 9.43 8.79
N ILE A 65 6.86 10.57 8.79
CA ILE A 65 6.20 11.12 7.61
C ILE A 65 6.59 12.59 7.46
N TYR A 66 6.99 12.97 6.27
CA TYR A 66 7.09 14.36 5.86
C TYR A 66 5.69 14.92 5.56
N PHE A 67 5.27 15.92 6.34
CA PHE A 67 3.99 16.62 6.24
C PHE A 67 4.15 18.06 6.70
N GLY A 68 3.41 19.02 6.12
CA GLY A 68 3.56 20.43 6.49
C GLY A 68 4.88 21.00 5.98
N GLN A 69 4.92 21.38 4.70
CA GLN A 69 6.09 22.00 4.05
C GLN A 69 7.45 21.29 4.32
N GLY A 70 7.40 19.98 4.57
CA GLY A 70 8.57 19.13 4.81
C GLY A 70 9.00 18.95 6.26
N GLN A 71 8.14 19.28 7.23
CA GLN A 71 8.34 18.88 8.62
C GLN A 71 8.22 17.37 8.77
N LEU A 72 9.01 16.80 9.67
CA LEU A 72 8.98 15.37 9.97
C LEU A 72 8.03 15.10 11.13
N TRP A 73 7.17 14.09 10.99
CA TRP A 73 6.17 13.71 11.98
C TRP A 73 6.30 12.24 12.31
N SER A 74 6.13 11.89 13.58
CA SER A 74 6.00 10.51 14.05
C SER A 74 4.54 10.08 13.90
N LEU A 75 4.31 8.94 13.26
CA LEU A 75 3.00 8.31 13.21
C LEU A 75 2.71 7.59 14.53
N LEU A 76 1.59 7.94 15.15
CA LEU A 76 0.98 7.17 16.23
C LEU A 76 -0.23 6.44 15.64
N ASP A 77 -0.03 5.16 15.39
CA ASP A 77 -1.10 4.27 14.94
C ASP A 77 -1.92 3.86 16.17
N ASN A 78 -3.10 4.45 16.35
CA ASN A 78 -4.09 3.87 17.25
C ASN A 78 -5.23 3.31 16.40
N ASP A 79 -5.92 2.28 16.90
CA ASP A 79 -6.94 1.56 16.12
C ASP A 79 -8.15 2.44 15.71
N GLU A 80 -8.20 3.71 16.14
CA GLU A 80 -9.32 4.63 15.97
C GLU A 80 -9.00 5.83 15.04
N GLU A 81 -7.75 6.32 15.00
CA GLU A 81 -7.33 7.56 14.35
C GLU A 81 -5.87 7.53 13.84
N SER A 82 -5.62 8.18 12.71
CA SER A 82 -4.26 8.42 12.22
C SER A 82 -3.70 9.70 12.82
N LEU A 83 -2.99 9.56 13.94
CA LEU A 83 -2.38 10.67 14.68
C LEU A 83 -0.94 10.88 14.22
N LEU A 84 -0.59 12.14 13.97
CA LEU A 84 0.79 12.56 13.76
C LEU A 84 1.23 13.46 14.90
N ILE A 85 2.37 13.15 15.51
CA ILE A 85 3.05 14.04 16.46
C ILE A 85 4.32 14.56 15.79
N LEU A 86 4.54 15.87 15.79
CA LEU A 86 5.72 16.48 15.19
C LEU A 86 6.99 15.82 15.77
N ALA A 87 7.95 15.43 14.95
CA ALA A 87 9.14 14.71 15.39
C ALA A 87 10.04 15.59 16.28
N ASP A 88 10.23 16.83 15.87
CA ASP A 88 11.00 17.82 16.62
C ASP A 88 10.15 18.57 17.64
N VAL A 89 10.82 19.14 18.63
CA VAL A 89 10.23 20.05 19.60
C VAL A 89 10.29 21.46 19.06
N LEU A 90 9.13 22.13 18.96
CA LEU A 90 9.09 23.55 18.67
C LEU A 90 9.60 24.34 19.88
N LYS A 91 10.61 25.17 19.61
CA LYS A 91 11.18 26.17 20.50
C LYS A 91 11.41 27.43 19.66
N GLU A 92 11.17 28.61 20.23
CA GLU A 92 11.61 29.85 19.58
C GLU A 92 13.05 30.18 19.99
N ASP A 93 13.83 30.68 19.03
CA ASP A 93 15.13 31.33 19.27
C ASP A 93 14.89 32.70 19.91
N GLY A 94 14.57 32.76 21.20
CA GLY A 94 14.59 34.03 21.93
C GLY A 94 13.51 34.21 22.98
N GLU A 95 12.22 34.03 22.70
CA GLU A 95 11.15 34.26 23.70
C GLU A 95 9.89 33.38 23.52
N ALA A 96 9.44 32.76 24.62
CA ALA A 96 8.03 32.60 25.01
C ALA A 96 7.02 31.74 24.21
N LEU A 97 7.37 30.54 23.68
CA LEU A 97 6.33 29.49 23.54
C LEU A 97 5.85 28.99 24.93
N TYR A 98 6.69 29.10 25.96
CA TYR A 98 6.39 28.66 27.33
C TYR A 98 5.38 29.56 28.07
N GLN A 99 5.30 30.86 27.75
CA GLN A 99 4.30 31.76 28.37
C GLN A 99 2.88 31.52 27.86
N THR A 100 2.70 30.56 26.95
CA THR A 100 1.42 30.37 26.27
C THR A 100 0.49 29.35 26.94
N PHE A 101 0.98 28.51 27.86
CA PHE A 101 0.11 27.84 28.83
C PHE A 101 -0.31 28.87 29.88
N ASP A 102 -1.60 29.21 29.95
CA ASP A 102 -2.11 30.25 30.84
C ASP A 102 -1.76 29.95 32.32
N SER A 103 -1.05 30.90 32.94
CA SER A 103 -0.61 30.86 34.34
C SER A 103 -1.72 30.86 35.38
N SER A 104 -2.97 31.13 35.00
CA SER A 104 -4.08 31.27 35.95
C SER A 104 -5.00 30.04 36.06
N THR A 105 -4.94 29.09 35.11
CA THR A 105 -5.90 27.97 35.07
C THR A 105 -5.29 26.59 34.84
N ASN A 106 -4.02 26.46 34.42
CA ASN A 106 -3.40 25.16 34.06
C ASN A 106 -4.20 24.34 33.01
N VAL A 107 -5.16 24.95 32.30
CA VAL A 107 -6.03 24.22 31.36
C VAL A 107 -5.63 24.53 29.93
N TRP A 108 -5.44 23.46 29.15
CA TRP A 108 -5.21 23.54 27.70
C TRP A 108 -6.30 24.33 26.95
N THR A 109 -7.56 24.23 27.37
CA THR A 109 -8.75 24.67 26.62
C THR A 109 -8.73 26.14 26.23
N ASP A 110 -8.22 27.00 27.12
CA ASP A 110 -8.23 28.45 26.95
C ASP A 110 -6.81 29.04 26.88
N SER A 111 -5.81 28.18 26.73
CA SER A 111 -4.41 28.57 26.68
C SER A 111 -4.09 29.39 25.41
N SER A 112 -3.23 30.39 25.56
CA SER A 112 -2.57 31.06 24.43
C SER A 112 -1.78 30.09 23.53
N LEU A 113 -1.39 28.92 24.03
CA LEU A 113 -0.67 27.91 23.25
C LEU A 113 -1.61 27.29 22.22
N LYS A 114 -2.80 26.90 22.67
CA LYS A 114 -3.86 26.41 21.79
C LYS A 114 -4.21 27.47 20.73
N GLN A 115 -4.31 28.74 21.13
CA GLN A 115 -4.57 29.86 20.22
C GLN A 115 -3.43 30.05 19.21
N TYR A 116 -2.17 29.96 19.63
CA TYR A 116 -1.00 30.03 18.75
C TYR A 116 -1.01 28.88 17.72
N LEU A 117 -1.17 27.64 18.19
CA LEU A 117 -1.14 26.45 17.35
C LEU A 117 -2.28 26.46 16.33
N ASN A 118 -3.46 26.93 16.69
CA ASN A 118 -4.61 27.01 15.78
C ASN A 118 -4.74 28.35 15.05
N GLY A 119 -3.83 29.30 15.32
CA GLY A 119 -3.88 30.67 14.82
C GLY A 119 -3.09 30.89 13.53
N SER A 120 -2.96 32.17 13.17
CA SER A 120 -2.27 32.62 11.95
C SER A 120 -0.77 32.32 11.93
N SER A 121 -0.14 32.22 13.10
CA SER A 121 1.30 32.00 13.24
C SER A 121 1.73 30.56 12.95
N TYR A 122 0.87 29.57 13.23
CA TYR A 122 1.16 28.15 13.03
C TYR A 122 0.22 27.47 12.02
N LEU A 123 -1.00 27.10 12.41
CA LEU A 123 -1.90 26.35 11.52
C LEU A 123 -2.28 27.13 10.26
N ALA A 124 -2.59 28.43 10.36
CA ALA A 124 -2.95 29.20 9.17
C ALA A 124 -1.75 29.62 8.31
N ASN A 125 -0.52 29.51 8.84
CA ASN A 125 0.71 29.96 8.19
C ASN A 125 1.04 29.10 6.95
N THR A 126 1.10 29.73 5.78
CA THR A 126 1.36 29.06 4.50
C THR A 126 2.79 28.52 4.37
N ASN A 127 3.71 29.02 5.20
CA ASN A 127 5.08 28.52 5.28
C ASN A 127 5.19 27.24 6.11
N GLN A 128 4.17 26.94 6.94
CA GLN A 128 4.08 25.70 7.71
C GLN A 128 3.24 24.66 6.97
N PHE A 129 2.07 25.06 6.45
CA PHE A 129 1.16 24.15 5.78
C PHE A 129 0.63 24.75 4.48
N THR A 130 0.67 23.97 3.40
CA THR A 130 -0.06 24.33 2.18
C THR A 130 -1.57 24.30 2.43
N SER A 131 -2.37 25.01 1.61
CA SER A 131 -3.84 24.96 1.71
C SER A 131 -4.41 23.54 1.61
N LEU A 132 -3.77 22.67 0.81
CA LEU A 132 -4.18 21.28 0.70
C LEU A 132 -3.88 20.49 1.97
N GLU A 133 -2.67 20.59 2.51
CA GLU A 133 -2.26 19.92 3.76
C GLU A 133 -3.13 20.37 4.94
N LYS A 134 -3.45 21.67 5.05
CA LYS A 134 -4.39 22.16 6.06
C LYS A 134 -5.75 21.48 5.96
N SER A 135 -6.23 21.22 4.75
CA SER A 135 -7.52 20.55 4.54
C SER A 135 -7.53 19.09 4.99
N LEU A 136 -6.36 18.46 5.22
CA LEU A 136 -6.26 17.10 5.75
C LEU A 136 -6.35 17.05 7.27
N ILE A 137 -6.13 18.17 7.95
CA ILE A 137 -6.23 18.24 9.40
C ILE A 137 -7.71 18.28 9.76
N THR A 138 -8.23 17.21 10.38
CA THR A 138 -9.66 17.04 10.66
C THR A 138 -10.11 17.59 12.00
N LYS A 139 -9.16 17.86 12.88
CA LYS A 139 -9.37 18.38 14.23
C LYS A 139 -8.43 19.54 14.50
N GLU A 140 -8.69 20.30 15.55
CA GLU A 140 -7.77 21.32 16.03
C GLU A 140 -6.37 20.71 16.28
N VAL A 141 -5.32 21.50 16.03
CA VAL A 141 -3.96 21.15 16.39
C VAL A 141 -3.89 21.12 17.92
N THR A 142 -3.41 20.00 18.45
CA THR A 142 -3.30 19.74 19.89
C THR A 142 -1.87 19.41 20.28
N ILE A 143 -1.64 19.08 21.55
CA ILE A 143 -0.42 18.42 22.02
C ILE A 143 -0.81 17.06 22.63
N PRO A 144 0.13 16.11 22.80
CA PRO A 144 -0.21 14.76 23.21
C PRO A 144 -0.70 14.71 24.66
N THR A 145 -1.70 13.86 24.94
CA THR A 145 -2.10 13.49 26.30
C THR A 145 -1.22 12.36 26.85
N MET A 146 -1.16 12.20 28.16
CA MET A 146 -0.55 11.04 28.81
C MET A 146 -1.19 9.74 28.34
N ALA A 147 -2.52 9.68 28.19
CA ALA A 147 -3.18 8.46 27.71
C ALA A 147 -2.71 8.05 26.31
N GLN A 148 -2.54 9.03 25.41
CA GLN A 148 -1.98 8.80 24.07
C GLN A 148 -0.49 8.44 24.12
N LEU A 149 0.25 9.00 25.08
CA LEU A 149 1.67 8.75 25.27
C LEU A 149 1.98 7.45 26.01
N VAL A 150 1.15 6.93 26.90
CA VAL A 150 1.45 5.75 27.78
C VAL A 150 0.98 4.43 27.15
N ASN A 151 0.58 4.44 25.88
CA ASN A 151 0.18 3.23 25.16
C ASN A 151 1.38 2.28 24.93
N ARG A 152 1.33 1.05 25.48
CA ARG A 152 2.42 0.04 25.36
C ARG A 152 2.80 -0.33 23.93
N ALA A 153 1.97 -0.04 22.93
CA ALA A 153 2.29 -0.32 21.53
C ALA A 153 3.18 0.77 20.88
N TYR A 154 3.10 2.04 21.33
CA TYR A 154 3.72 3.19 20.64
C TYR A 154 4.19 4.32 21.57
N GLY A 155 4.18 4.10 22.88
CA GLY A 155 4.15 5.15 23.88
C GLY A 155 5.40 5.30 24.76
N PHE A 156 5.65 6.54 25.17
CA PHE A 156 6.50 6.97 26.28
C PHE A 156 6.09 6.28 27.58
N SER A 157 7.04 5.77 28.34
CA SER A 157 6.78 5.11 29.63
C SER A 157 6.92 6.12 30.75
N GLU A 158 6.33 5.81 31.91
CA GLU A 158 6.69 6.51 33.17
C GLU A 158 8.16 6.26 33.55
N GLU A 159 8.78 5.22 33.00
CA GLU A 159 10.17 4.86 33.23
C GLU A 159 11.13 5.44 32.17
N TYR A 160 12.40 5.61 32.56
CA TYR A 160 13.52 5.91 31.65
C TYR A 160 13.55 4.92 30.50
N ALA A 161 13.68 5.42 29.25
CA ALA A 161 13.87 4.58 28.07
C ALA A 161 15.37 4.47 27.74
N PRO A 162 16.09 3.48 28.31
CA PRO A 162 17.55 3.34 28.15
C PRO A 162 17.98 3.00 26.71
N ASP A 163 17.05 2.58 25.86
CA ASP A 163 17.30 2.22 24.46
C ASP A 163 17.30 3.45 23.52
N GLY A 164 17.00 4.65 24.04
CA GLY A 164 16.96 5.89 23.27
C GLY A 164 15.81 5.98 22.26
N THR A 165 14.91 5.00 22.24
CA THR A 165 13.90 4.87 21.19
C THR A 165 12.78 5.91 21.32
N ARG A 166 12.70 6.58 22.47
CA ARG A 166 11.69 7.58 22.81
C ARG A 166 12.30 8.98 23.04
N THR A 167 13.54 9.19 22.60
CA THR A 167 14.21 10.47 22.82
C THR A 167 13.60 11.57 21.97
N ALA A 168 13.44 12.74 22.54
CA ALA A 168 13.14 13.97 21.82
C ALA A 168 14.38 14.86 21.75
N SER A 169 14.40 15.85 20.85
CA SER A 169 15.47 16.85 20.81
C SER A 169 15.49 17.73 22.07
N ALA A 170 14.38 17.80 22.81
CA ALA A 170 14.24 18.50 24.07
C ALA A 170 13.04 17.99 24.90
N PRO A 171 12.93 18.38 26.18
CA PRO A 171 11.70 18.19 26.95
C PRO A 171 10.51 18.92 26.30
N TYR A 172 9.29 18.38 26.46
CA TYR A 172 8.07 19.00 25.94
C TYR A 172 6.83 18.74 26.81
N TRP A 173 5.89 19.68 26.78
CA TRP A 173 4.64 19.62 27.56
C TRP A 173 3.65 18.57 27.05
N VAL A 174 2.86 18.01 27.96
CA VAL A 174 1.67 17.21 27.64
C VAL A 174 0.39 18.00 27.93
N GLN A 175 -0.72 17.56 27.34
CA GLN A 175 -2.00 18.26 27.42
C GLN A 175 -2.65 18.19 28.81
N ASP A 176 -2.39 17.12 29.57
CA ASP A 176 -3.02 16.83 30.85
C ASP A 176 -2.70 17.88 31.92
N GLN A 177 -3.72 18.23 32.69
CA GLN A 177 -3.62 19.21 33.77
C GLN A 177 -2.79 18.66 34.93
N HIS A 178 -1.89 19.49 35.45
CA HIS A 178 -1.18 19.20 36.70
C HIS A 178 -1.95 19.72 37.91
N SER A 179 -1.79 19.04 39.05
CA SER A 179 -2.50 19.36 40.31
C SER A 179 -2.04 20.65 41.00
N THR A 180 -0.85 21.16 40.65
CA THR A 180 -0.25 22.38 41.22
C THR A 180 -0.28 23.50 40.19
N ASP A 181 -0.79 24.66 40.58
CA ASP A 181 -0.85 25.89 39.77
C ASP A 181 0.54 26.30 39.25
N GLY A 182 0.63 26.65 37.98
CA GLY A 182 1.88 27.07 37.34
C GLY A 182 2.85 25.93 36.99
N TYR A 183 2.40 24.68 37.11
CA TYR A 183 3.14 23.49 36.68
C TYR A 183 2.37 22.74 35.60
N ALA A 184 3.09 22.07 34.71
CA ALA A 184 2.51 21.14 33.74
C ALA A 184 3.28 19.82 33.74
N ILE A 185 2.59 18.75 33.34
CA ILE A 185 3.23 17.46 33.11
C ILE A 185 4.06 17.57 31.82
N PHE A 186 5.23 16.95 31.79
CA PHE A 186 6.11 16.99 30.64
C PHE A 186 6.75 15.64 30.35
N VAL A 187 7.21 15.47 29.13
CA VAL A 187 8.10 14.39 28.73
C VAL A 187 9.52 14.92 28.71
N CYS A 188 10.42 14.27 29.43
CA CYS A 188 11.84 14.66 29.42
C CYS A 188 12.49 14.27 28.08
N GLN A 189 13.71 14.76 27.84
CA GLN A 189 14.46 14.47 26.61
C GLN A 189 14.65 12.96 26.34
N PHE A 190 14.68 12.15 27.40
CA PHE A 190 14.87 10.69 27.31
C PHE A 190 13.56 9.91 27.13
N GLY A 191 12.43 10.61 26.99
CA GLY A 191 11.15 9.98 26.70
C GLY A 191 10.40 9.42 27.90
N SER A 192 10.71 9.88 29.11
CA SER A 192 9.93 9.57 30.31
C SER A 192 8.94 10.66 30.62
N VAL A 193 7.73 10.26 31.00
CA VAL A 193 6.69 11.17 31.47
C VAL A 193 6.93 11.51 32.95
N PHE A 194 7.08 12.78 33.27
CA PHE A 194 7.25 13.28 34.64
C PHE A 194 5.93 13.85 35.15
N THR A 195 5.19 13.02 35.90
CA THR A 195 3.87 13.37 36.46
C THR A 195 3.93 14.40 37.59
N GLY A 196 5.08 14.53 38.24
CA GLY A 196 5.35 15.61 39.21
C GLY A 196 5.50 17.00 38.58
N GLY A 197 5.55 17.07 37.25
CA GLY A 197 5.56 18.30 36.47
C GLY A 197 6.83 19.13 36.57
N THR A 198 6.86 20.23 35.80
CA THR A 198 7.80 21.34 35.97
C THR A 198 7.08 22.66 35.71
N SER A 199 7.69 23.77 36.10
CA SER A 199 7.10 25.11 35.96
C SER A 199 6.78 25.40 34.49
N ILE A 200 5.57 25.86 34.19
CA ILE A 200 5.20 26.29 32.82
C ILE A 200 6.07 27.43 32.30
N ALA A 201 6.76 28.15 33.20
CA ALA A 201 7.71 29.20 32.86
C ALA A 201 9.11 28.66 32.48
N ASP A 202 9.33 27.35 32.56
CA ASP A 202 10.62 26.72 32.25
C ASP A 202 10.94 26.86 30.75
N PRO A 203 11.97 27.66 30.39
CA PRO A 203 12.32 27.89 28.99
C PRO A 203 12.96 26.67 28.32
N THR A 204 13.29 25.63 29.08
CA THR A 204 13.92 24.41 28.56
C THR A 204 12.91 23.42 28.00
N VAL A 205 11.61 23.60 28.27
CA VAL A 205 10.52 22.73 27.84
C VAL A 205 9.76 23.36 26.66
N GLY A 206 9.65 22.63 25.56
CA GLY A 206 8.97 23.10 24.34
C GLY A 206 7.65 22.39 24.07
N VAL A 207 7.23 22.38 22.81
CA VAL A 207 5.93 21.85 22.39
C VAL A 207 6.08 20.90 21.20
N ARG A 208 5.35 19.79 21.20
CA ARG A 208 5.21 18.89 20.04
C ARG A 208 3.76 18.89 19.56
N PRO A 209 3.43 19.65 18.50
CA PRO A 209 2.10 19.64 17.93
C PRO A 209 1.67 18.24 17.50
N MET A 210 0.38 17.99 17.61
CA MET A 210 -0.29 16.76 17.22
C MET A 210 -1.47 17.09 16.31
N VAL A 211 -1.60 16.34 15.22
CA VAL A 211 -2.69 16.48 14.25
C VAL A 211 -3.35 15.14 13.94
N THR A 212 -4.66 15.16 13.70
CA THR A 212 -5.42 14.02 13.17
C THR A 212 -5.57 14.17 11.66
N LEU A 213 -5.18 13.15 10.90
CA LEU A 213 -5.22 13.18 9.43
C LEU A 213 -6.48 12.55 8.82
N ASP A 214 -7.04 13.23 7.82
CA ASP A 214 -8.00 12.68 6.86
C ASP A 214 -7.28 11.77 5.86
N THR A 215 -7.19 10.48 6.18
CA THR A 215 -6.55 9.49 5.30
C THR A 215 -7.33 9.26 4.00
N SER A 216 -8.61 9.66 3.89
CA SER A 216 -9.40 9.50 2.66
C SER A 216 -8.87 10.38 1.51
N LYS A 217 -8.27 11.51 1.87
CA LYS A 217 -7.64 12.47 0.95
C LYS A 217 -6.23 12.09 0.56
N VAL A 218 -5.59 11.16 1.26
CA VAL A 218 -4.28 10.69 0.83
C VAL A 218 -4.51 9.61 -0.24
N LEU A 219 -3.72 9.65 -1.31
CA LEU A 219 -3.76 8.67 -2.39
C LEU A 219 -2.84 7.49 -2.10
N TYR A 220 -1.61 7.76 -1.68
CA TYR A 220 -0.60 6.75 -1.34
C TYR A 220 0.57 7.39 -0.58
N SER A 221 1.42 6.57 0.04
CA SER A 221 2.65 6.98 0.76
C SER A 221 3.90 6.33 0.15
N VAL A 222 4.98 7.07 0.00
CA VAL A 222 6.25 6.55 -0.58
C VAL A 222 7.42 6.93 0.29
N ALA A 223 8.49 6.14 0.31
CA ALA A 223 9.67 6.45 1.11
C ALA A 223 10.20 7.86 0.76
N GLY A 224 10.54 8.66 1.76
CA GLY A 224 10.80 10.09 1.64
C GLY A 224 11.93 10.43 0.66
N GLN A 225 12.99 9.60 0.68
CA GLN A 225 14.17 9.72 -0.20
C GLN A 225 14.00 8.97 -1.54
N TYR A 226 12.81 8.42 -1.83
CA TYR A 226 12.61 7.67 -3.07
C TYR A 226 12.62 8.62 -4.27
N ALA A 227 13.65 8.48 -5.10
CA ALA A 227 13.67 9.05 -6.44
C ALA A 227 12.59 8.34 -7.26
N LYS A 228 11.44 8.99 -7.44
CA LYS A 228 10.38 8.51 -8.34
C LYS A 228 11.03 8.18 -9.69
N SER A 229 10.90 6.93 -10.12
CA SER A 229 11.43 6.43 -11.38
C SER A 229 10.29 6.12 -12.36
N THR A 230 10.67 5.70 -13.56
CA THR A 230 9.73 5.07 -14.50
C THR A 230 8.97 3.94 -13.81
N PHE A 231 7.68 3.83 -14.13
CA PHE A 231 6.77 2.80 -13.65
C PHE A 231 7.41 1.40 -13.66
N GLY A 232 7.45 0.77 -12.48
CA GLY A 232 8.15 -0.49 -12.27
C GLY A 232 7.76 -1.15 -10.95
N THR A 233 8.38 -2.29 -10.67
CA THR A 233 8.15 -3.04 -9.43
C THR A 233 8.47 -2.17 -8.22
N VAL A 234 7.60 -2.20 -7.21
CA VAL A 234 7.89 -1.58 -5.92
C VAL A 234 9.04 -2.36 -5.27
N ALA A 235 10.20 -1.73 -5.12
CA ALA A 235 11.38 -2.39 -4.60
C ALA A 235 11.31 -2.51 -3.07
N SER A 236 11.74 -3.65 -2.52
CA SER A 236 11.73 -3.93 -1.06
C SER A 236 12.71 -3.07 -0.26
N ASN A 237 13.67 -2.41 -0.92
CA ASN A 237 14.66 -1.52 -0.29
C ASN A 237 14.10 -0.15 0.11
N LEU A 238 12.83 0.14 -0.18
CA LEU A 238 12.14 1.37 0.27
C LEU A 238 12.05 1.49 1.80
N VAL A 239 12.08 0.36 2.51
CA VAL A 239 11.91 0.27 3.98
C VAL A 239 13.17 0.73 4.74
N VAL A 240 14.31 0.89 4.08
CA VAL A 240 15.59 1.25 4.73
C VAL A 240 15.57 2.65 5.34
N TYR A 241 14.74 3.57 4.83
CA TYR A 241 14.78 4.99 5.22
C TYR A 241 13.89 5.37 6.40
N ASN A 242 12.99 4.48 6.86
CA ASN A 242 12.00 4.70 7.93
C ASN A 242 11.22 6.04 7.89
N THR A 243 11.27 6.74 6.75
CA THR A 243 10.72 8.06 6.50
C THR A 243 9.90 7.98 5.22
N TRP A 244 8.74 8.60 5.23
CA TRP A 244 7.75 8.53 4.16
C TRP A 244 7.29 9.93 3.78
N LYS A 245 6.74 10.09 2.59
CA LYS A 245 6.00 11.28 2.17
C LYS A 245 4.67 10.88 1.57
N LEU A 246 3.72 11.79 1.60
CA LEU A 246 2.36 11.56 1.13
C LEU A 246 2.15 12.10 -0.29
N THR A 247 1.36 11.38 -1.08
CA THR A 247 0.74 11.90 -2.30
C THR A 247 -0.72 12.19 -2.00
N LEU A 248 -1.14 13.44 -2.10
CA LEU A 248 -2.45 13.94 -1.66
C LEU A 248 -3.40 14.14 -2.85
N LYS A 249 -4.65 13.73 -2.72
CA LYS A 249 -5.72 14.04 -3.68
C LYS A 249 -6.07 15.51 -3.56
N ASP A 250 -5.90 16.26 -4.64
CA ASP A 250 -6.22 17.69 -4.69
C ASP A 250 -7.72 17.99 -4.92
N GLY A 251 -8.53 16.93 -5.08
CA GLY A 251 -9.97 17.06 -5.32
C GLY A 251 -10.37 17.11 -6.80
N ASN A 252 -9.42 17.15 -7.75
CA ASN A 252 -9.72 17.19 -9.18
C ASN A 252 -10.37 15.87 -9.65
N ARG A 253 -11.68 15.93 -9.93
CA ARG A 253 -12.50 14.79 -10.40
C ARG A 253 -12.55 14.67 -11.94
N ASP A 254 -11.97 15.63 -12.65
CA ASP A 254 -12.09 15.78 -14.10
C ASP A 254 -10.96 15.11 -14.88
N PHE A 255 -9.98 14.52 -14.18
CA PHE A 255 -9.01 13.63 -14.81
C PHE A 255 -9.73 12.48 -15.52
N LYS A 256 -9.45 12.30 -16.81
CA LYS A 256 -10.01 11.24 -17.66
C LYS A 256 -8.92 10.56 -18.47
N ALA A 257 -8.93 9.24 -18.39
CA ALA A 257 -8.07 8.38 -19.19
C ALA A 257 -8.87 7.16 -19.68
N GLN A 258 -8.40 6.55 -20.77
CA GLN A 258 -9.00 5.37 -21.37
C GLN A 258 -7.92 4.40 -21.83
N THR A 259 -8.17 3.09 -21.69
CA THR A 259 -7.33 2.05 -22.32
C THR A 259 -8.11 1.31 -23.39
N THR A 260 -7.41 0.91 -24.46
CA THR A 260 -7.98 0.08 -25.53
C THR A 260 -7.75 -1.42 -25.30
N SER A 261 -6.94 -1.78 -24.31
CA SER A 261 -6.52 -3.16 -24.06
C SER A 261 -6.79 -3.54 -22.61
N SER A 262 -7.59 -4.58 -22.38
CA SER A 262 -7.84 -5.16 -21.06
C SER A 262 -7.01 -6.42 -20.77
N SER A 263 -6.08 -6.78 -21.67
CA SER A 263 -5.18 -7.93 -21.49
C SER A 263 -3.78 -7.62 -21.98
N VAL A 264 -2.78 -8.08 -21.23
CA VAL A 264 -1.36 -7.81 -21.51
C VAL A 264 -0.52 -9.02 -21.09
N VAL A 265 0.68 -9.16 -21.64
CA VAL A 265 1.65 -10.17 -21.20
C VAL A 265 2.65 -9.47 -20.29
N ALA A 266 3.07 -10.09 -19.18
CA ALA A 266 4.13 -9.55 -18.33
C ALA A 266 5.39 -9.20 -19.16
N GLY A 267 6.00 -8.05 -18.87
CA GLY A 267 7.10 -7.47 -19.65
C GLY A 267 6.67 -6.66 -20.88
N ASN A 268 5.40 -6.69 -21.26
CA ASN A 268 4.87 -5.86 -22.34
C ASN A 268 4.17 -4.60 -21.80
N GLN A 269 3.93 -3.66 -22.70
CA GLN A 269 3.27 -2.41 -22.40
C GLN A 269 1.74 -2.49 -22.50
N ILE A 270 1.07 -1.76 -21.62
CA ILE A 270 -0.32 -1.34 -21.79
C ILE A 270 -0.36 0.15 -22.13
N SER A 271 -1.17 0.51 -23.13
CA SER A 271 -1.34 1.90 -23.56
C SER A 271 -2.59 2.51 -22.91
N VAL A 272 -2.44 3.73 -22.42
CA VAL A 272 -3.50 4.53 -21.80
C VAL A 272 -3.51 5.90 -22.43
N LYS A 273 -4.65 6.31 -22.99
CA LYS A 273 -4.86 7.64 -23.56
C LYS A 273 -5.47 8.55 -22.51
N VAL A 274 -4.73 9.57 -22.08
CA VAL A 274 -5.24 10.66 -21.25
C VAL A 274 -5.98 11.65 -22.14
N THR A 275 -7.26 11.87 -21.86
CA THR A 275 -8.15 12.73 -22.65
C THR A 275 -8.45 14.05 -21.94
N ASN A 276 -8.39 14.07 -20.60
CA ASN A 276 -8.56 15.27 -19.80
C ASN A 276 -7.66 15.25 -18.56
N LEU A 277 -7.03 16.38 -18.25
CA LEU A 277 -6.31 16.60 -16.99
C LEU A 277 -7.20 17.25 -15.92
N GLY A 278 -8.35 17.81 -16.30
CA GLY A 278 -9.12 18.71 -15.44
C GLY A 278 -8.53 20.12 -15.39
N SER A 279 -8.91 20.90 -14.39
CA SER A 279 -8.59 22.33 -14.26
C SER A 279 -7.18 22.62 -13.72
N VAL A 280 -6.46 21.60 -13.25
CA VAL A 280 -5.12 21.75 -12.68
C VAL A 280 -4.07 21.71 -13.78
N THR A 281 -3.29 22.78 -13.91
CA THR A 281 -2.27 22.94 -14.96
C THR A 281 -0.84 22.59 -14.51
N SER A 282 -0.63 22.40 -13.21
CA SER A 282 0.69 22.13 -12.61
C SER A 282 1.09 20.66 -12.58
N TYR A 283 0.26 19.74 -13.07
CA TYR A 283 0.65 18.33 -13.17
C TYR A 283 1.80 18.18 -14.16
N ASN A 284 2.85 17.50 -13.71
CA ASN A 284 4.07 17.29 -14.49
C ASN A 284 4.34 15.81 -14.78
N HIS A 285 3.53 14.89 -14.23
CA HIS A 285 3.64 13.46 -14.48
C HIS A 285 2.27 12.80 -14.65
N ILE A 286 2.24 11.76 -15.47
CA ILE A 286 1.16 10.76 -15.49
C ILE A 286 1.73 9.49 -14.89
N SER A 287 1.09 9.01 -13.83
CA SER A 287 1.57 7.88 -13.05
C SER A 287 0.52 6.78 -12.96
N ALA A 288 0.99 5.60 -12.58
CA ALA A 288 0.11 4.50 -12.29
C ALA A 288 0.55 3.70 -11.07
N MET A 289 -0.44 3.11 -10.41
CA MET A 289 -0.30 2.04 -9.43
C MET A 289 -0.90 0.77 -10.02
N LEU A 290 -0.24 -0.37 -9.82
CA LEU A 290 -0.76 -1.67 -10.18
C LEU A 290 -1.06 -2.46 -8.91
N PHE A 291 -2.33 -2.79 -8.74
CA PHE A 291 -2.81 -3.60 -7.62
C PHE A 291 -3.16 -5.01 -8.10
N ASP A 292 -2.80 -6.01 -7.32
CA ASP A 292 -3.22 -7.38 -7.57
C ASP A 292 -4.67 -7.65 -7.09
N LYS A 293 -5.08 -8.92 -7.06
CA LYS A 293 -6.43 -9.33 -6.65
C LYS A 293 -6.69 -9.09 -5.16
N ASP A 294 -5.66 -9.11 -4.33
CA ASP A 294 -5.71 -8.91 -2.88
C ASP A 294 -5.56 -7.42 -2.53
N LYS A 295 -5.47 -6.57 -3.57
CA LYS A 295 -5.23 -5.13 -3.54
C LYS A 295 -3.81 -4.77 -3.14
N ASP A 296 -2.88 -5.70 -3.19
CA ASP A 296 -1.49 -5.42 -2.85
C ASP A 296 -0.82 -4.64 -3.99
N LEU A 297 -0.07 -3.61 -3.63
CA LEU A 297 0.63 -2.78 -4.61
C LEU A 297 1.86 -3.52 -5.12
N VAL A 298 1.87 -3.86 -6.41
CA VAL A 298 2.96 -4.61 -7.04
C VAL A 298 3.86 -3.76 -7.95
N ALA A 299 3.36 -2.62 -8.43
CA ALA A 299 4.12 -1.69 -9.24
C ALA A 299 3.63 -0.24 -9.07
N TYR A 300 4.57 0.70 -9.13
CA TYR A 300 4.30 2.14 -9.07
C TYR A 300 5.33 2.94 -9.88
N GLY A 301 4.92 4.10 -10.37
CA GLY A 301 5.79 5.12 -10.96
C GLY A 301 5.14 5.83 -12.15
N PHE A 302 5.91 6.71 -12.80
CA PHE A 302 5.42 7.52 -13.91
C PHE A 302 5.62 6.86 -15.28
N ALA A 303 4.78 7.23 -16.25
CA ALA A 303 4.88 6.83 -17.65
C ALA A 303 5.98 7.61 -18.40
N GLY A 304 7.24 7.48 -17.95
CA GLY A 304 8.37 8.28 -18.46
C GLY A 304 8.21 9.79 -18.26
N LYS A 305 9.22 10.57 -18.67
CA LYS A 305 9.16 12.04 -18.66
C LYS A 305 8.17 12.50 -19.73
N SER A 306 7.05 13.11 -19.34
CA SER A 306 6.09 13.65 -20.30
C SER A 306 6.32 15.14 -20.54
N THR A 307 6.42 15.52 -21.80
CA THR A 307 6.38 16.93 -22.23
C THR A 307 4.97 17.39 -22.61
N ALA A 308 3.97 16.50 -22.60
CA ALA A 308 2.63 16.78 -23.10
C ALA A 308 1.57 16.65 -22.00
N ALA A 309 0.72 17.66 -21.85
CA ALA A 309 -0.40 17.65 -20.91
C ALA A 309 -1.42 16.52 -21.20
N LYS A 310 -1.63 16.16 -22.47
CA LYS A 310 -2.58 15.11 -22.92
C LYS A 310 -1.89 14.23 -23.96
N GLY A 311 -2.22 12.95 -24.00
CA GLY A 311 -1.55 12.04 -24.93
C GLY A 311 -1.73 10.56 -24.61
N THR A 312 -1.00 9.73 -25.34
CA THR A 312 -0.94 8.28 -25.08
C THR A 312 0.31 7.97 -24.28
N TYR A 313 0.10 7.32 -23.14
CA TYR A 313 1.11 6.87 -22.21
C TYR A 313 1.21 5.36 -22.25
N THR A 314 2.39 4.84 -21.94
CA THR A 314 2.61 3.39 -21.89
C THR A 314 3.19 2.99 -20.54
N PHE A 315 2.68 1.90 -20.00
CA PHE A 315 3.13 1.31 -18.74
C PHE A 315 3.61 -0.11 -19.03
N THR A 316 4.89 -0.39 -18.79
CA THR A 316 5.44 -1.73 -18.94
C THR A 316 5.08 -2.54 -17.70
N ILE A 317 4.28 -3.59 -17.85
CA ILE A 317 3.97 -4.49 -16.73
C ILE A 317 5.25 -5.24 -16.36
N PRO A 318 5.66 -5.29 -15.07
CA PRO A 318 6.90 -5.97 -14.68
C PRO A 318 6.96 -7.42 -15.19
N SER A 319 8.13 -7.86 -15.66
CA SER A 319 8.31 -9.16 -16.31
C SER A 319 8.09 -10.37 -15.38
N ASN A 320 8.25 -10.16 -14.08
CA ASN A 320 7.98 -11.11 -13.01
C ASN A 320 6.50 -11.14 -12.56
N THR A 321 5.64 -10.27 -13.11
CA THR A 321 4.21 -10.22 -12.74
C THR A 321 3.52 -11.54 -13.07
N GLU A 322 2.82 -12.11 -12.10
CA GLU A 322 2.10 -13.36 -12.30
C GLU A 322 0.88 -13.19 -13.20
N VAL A 323 0.51 -14.25 -13.93
CA VAL A 323 -0.77 -14.30 -14.66
C VAL A 323 -1.93 -14.23 -13.68
N GLY A 324 -2.85 -13.30 -13.93
CA GLY A 324 -3.97 -13.01 -13.03
C GLY A 324 -4.71 -11.74 -13.42
N THR A 325 -5.67 -11.37 -12.57
CA THR A 325 -6.43 -10.11 -12.65
C THR A 325 -5.73 -9.05 -11.81
N TYR A 326 -5.63 -7.85 -12.36
CA TYR A 326 -5.04 -6.68 -11.69
C TYR A 326 -5.89 -5.44 -11.95
N THR A 327 -5.71 -4.42 -11.13
CA THR A 327 -6.24 -3.08 -11.34
C THR A 327 -5.08 -2.11 -11.60
N LEU A 328 -5.03 -1.54 -12.78
CA LEU A 328 -4.14 -0.43 -13.11
C LEU A 328 -4.86 0.89 -12.81
N CYS A 329 -4.41 1.57 -11.78
CA CYS A 329 -4.94 2.84 -11.30
C CYS A 329 -4.06 3.97 -11.83
N VAL A 330 -4.59 4.80 -12.75
CA VAL A 330 -3.84 5.85 -13.44
C VAL A 330 -4.28 7.23 -12.96
N PHE A 331 -3.35 8.15 -12.75
CA PHE A 331 -3.62 9.52 -12.28
C PHE A 331 -2.58 10.50 -12.80
N ALA A 332 -2.92 11.79 -12.75
CA ALA A 332 -1.95 12.87 -12.94
C ALA A 332 -1.41 13.32 -11.58
N GLU A 333 -0.14 13.64 -11.50
CA GLU A 333 0.48 14.17 -10.28
C GLU A 333 1.44 15.33 -10.56
N SER A 334 1.54 16.22 -9.58
CA SER A 334 2.61 17.21 -9.46
C SER A 334 3.66 16.60 -8.55
N ALA A 335 4.55 15.79 -9.14
CA ALA A 335 5.70 15.26 -8.40
C ALA A 335 6.79 16.32 -8.38
N LYS A 336 7.10 16.86 -7.20
CA LYS A 336 8.24 17.77 -7.08
C LYS A 336 9.51 16.92 -7.03
N GLN A 337 10.37 17.07 -8.04
CA GLN A 337 11.74 16.56 -7.96
C GLN A 337 12.54 17.57 -7.14
N THR A 338 12.42 17.52 -5.83
CA THR A 338 13.21 18.38 -4.95
C THR A 338 14.62 17.80 -4.80
N SER A 339 15.60 18.68 -4.63
CA SER A 339 16.91 18.31 -4.10
C SER A 339 16.72 17.48 -2.82
N ALA A 340 17.62 16.54 -2.53
CA ALA A 340 17.52 15.59 -1.41
C ALA A 340 17.25 16.22 -0.02
N SER A 341 17.37 17.54 0.12
CA SER A 341 17.21 18.30 1.37
C SER A 341 15.79 18.75 1.70
N VAL A 342 14.81 18.76 0.77
CA VAL A 342 13.43 19.20 1.09
C VAL A 342 12.43 18.17 0.59
N VAL A 343 11.87 17.37 1.49
CA VAL A 343 10.88 16.34 1.15
C VAL A 343 9.49 16.87 1.49
N THR A 344 8.68 17.25 0.50
CA THR A 344 7.28 17.69 0.72
C THR A 344 6.27 16.68 0.19
N SER A 345 5.02 16.81 0.64
CA SER A 345 3.88 16.13 0.04
C SER A 345 3.76 16.45 -1.46
N ASP A 346 3.43 15.42 -2.26
CA ASP A 346 3.05 15.58 -3.66
C ASP A 346 1.52 15.71 -3.80
N THR A 347 1.03 16.24 -4.91
CA THR A 347 -0.41 16.34 -5.19
C THR A 347 -0.81 15.54 -6.41
N ALA A 348 -2.01 14.98 -6.40
CA ALA A 348 -2.52 14.13 -7.46
C ALA A 348 -4.01 14.37 -7.72
N SER A 349 -4.42 14.12 -8.96
CA SER A 349 -5.81 14.07 -9.36
C SER A 349 -6.54 12.86 -8.76
N ASN A 350 -7.83 12.74 -9.04
CA ASN A 350 -8.49 11.43 -8.98
C ASN A 350 -7.87 10.41 -9.94
N THR A 351 -8.19 9.14 -9.68
CA THR A 351 -7.71 8.01 -10.45
C THR A 351 -8.72 7.56 -11.50
N CYS A 352 -8.21 6.96 -12.57
CA CYS A 352 -8.96 6.13 -13.50
C CYS A 352 -8.49 4.69 -13.36
N ASP A 353 -9.40 3.80 -12.97
CA ASP A 353 -9.09 2.41 -12.68
C ASP A 353 -9.42 1.51 -13.87
N PHE A 354 -8.43 0.74 -14.32
CA PHE A 354 -8.57 -0.21 -15.42
C PHE A 354 -8.34 -1.63 -14.92
N LYS A 355 -9.36 -2.49 -15.03
CA LYS A 355 -9.18 -3.93 -14.81
C LYS A 355 -8.40 -4.52 -15.97
N ILE A 356 -7.24 -5.12 -15.68
CA ILE A 356 -6.38 -5.75 -16.66
C ILE A 356 -6.17 -7.22 -16.35
N GLN A 357 -6.00 -8.02 -17.39
CA GLN A 357 -5.67 -9.43 -17.32
C GLN A 357 -4.23 -9.65 -17.77
N VAL A 358 -3.35 -10.02 -16.84
CA VAL A 358 -2.00 -10.49 -17.20
C VAL A 358 -2.13 -11.92 -17.70
N THR A 359 -1.74 -12.16 -18.95
CA THR A 359 -1.96 -13.42 -19.66
C THR A 359 -0.64 -14.13 -20.00
N PRO A 360 -0.67 -15.46 -20.20
CA PRO A 360 0.50 -16.19 -20.66
C PRO A 360 1.03 -15.66 -22.00
N ALA A 361 2.35 -15.64 -22.13
CA ALA A 361 3.00 -15.31 -23.40
C ALA A 361 2.49 -16.17 -24.56
N LYS A 362 2.52 -15.59 -25.77
CA LYS A 362 2.07 -16.27 -26.99
C LYS A 362 2.89 -17.53 -27.24
N ALA A 363 2.22 -18.67 -27.34
CA ALA A 363 2.91 -19.94 -27.55
C ALA A 363 3.54 -20.06 -28.94
N VAL A 364 4.68 -20.74 -29.01
CA VAL A 364 5.44 -20.96 -30.24
C VAL A 364 5.64 -22.47 -30.45
N ILE A 365 5.32 -22.94 -31.66
CA ILE A 365 5.66 -24.30 -32.10
C ILE A 365 7.10 -24.25 -32.60
N LYS A 366 8.04 -24.83 -31.84
CA LYS A 366 9.47 -24.85 -32.19
C LYS A 366 9.73 -25.76 -33.39
N SER A 367 9.09 -26.93 -33.43
CA SER A 367 9.19 -27.86 -34.55
C SER A 367 8.04 -28.86 -34.58
N TYR A 368 7.88 -29.56 -35.70
CA TYR A 368 6.93 -30.66 -35.84
C TYR A 368 7.52 -31.80 -36.67
N LYS A 369 7.08 -33.04 -36.40
CA LYS A 369 7.44 -34.23 -37.18
C LYS A 369 6.16 -34.99 -37.57
N ALA A 370 5.89 -35.07 -38.87
CA ALA A 370 4.80 -35.88 -39.41
C ALA A 370 5.17 -37.37 -39.37
N LYS A 371 4.23 -38.20 -38.89
CA LYS A 371 4.35 -39.67 -38.75
C LYS A 371 3.07 -40.33 -39.26
N LYS A 372 3.09 -41.66 -39.44
CA LYS A 372 1.90 -42.44 -39.87
C LYS A 372 0.71 -42.13 -38.97
N LYS A 373 -0.33 -41.50 -39.53
CA LYS A 373 -1.56 -41.08 -38.82
C LYS A 373 -1.32 -40.21 -37.56
N LYS A 374 -0.17 -39.52 -37.46
CA LYS A 374 0.28 -38.82 -36.25
C LYS A 374 1.09 -37.55 -36.58
N VAL A 375 1.05 -36.56 -35.70
CA VAL A 375 1.98 -35.41 -35.75
C VAL A 375 2.57 -35.18 -34.36
N LYS A 376 3.90 -35.25 -34.22
CA LYS A 376 4.62 -34.89 -32.99
C LYS A 376 4.98 -33.41 -33.04
N LEU A 377 4.51 -32.65 -32.06
CA LEU A 377 4.82 -31.23 -31.90
C LEU A 377 5.84 -31.05 -30.78
N THR A 378 6.75 -30.11 -30.97
CA THR A 378 7.66 -29.59 -29.95
C THR A 378 7.40 -28.09 -29.80
N LEU A 379 7.13 -27.65 -28.58
CA LEU A 379 6.77 -26.27 -28.21
C LEU A 379 7.96 -25.56 -27.55
N LYS A 380 8.05 -24.24 -27.68
CA LYS A 380 8.97 -23.44 -26.84
C LYS A 380 8.44 -23.41 -25.40
N LYS A 381 9.31 -23.69 -24.43
CA LYS A 381 8.98 -23.60 -23.00
C LYS A 381 8.60 -22.15 -22.66
N ILE A 382 7.54 -21.99 -21.89
CA ILE A 382 7.13 -20.72 -21.29
C ILE A 382 7.14 -20.97 -19.79
N ALA A 383 7.83 -20.13 -19.02
CA ALA A 383 7.88 -20.25 -17.56
C ALA A 383 6.52 -19.88 -16.94
N GLY A 384 6.19 -20.47 -15.78
CA GLY A 384 5.01 -20.11 -15.00
C GLY A 384 3.63 -20.53 -15.58
N VAL A 385 3.57 -21.25 -16.70
CA VAL A 385 2.30 -21.74 -17.28
C VAL A 385 1.96 -23.15 -16.82
N SER A 386 0.67 -23.45 -16.64
CA SER A 386 0.19 -24.79 -16.27
C SER A 386 0.18 -25.76 -17.46
N GLY A 387 0.16 -25.24 -18.69
CA GLY A 387 0.33 -26.05 -19.88
C GLY A 387 -0.08 -25.35 -21.17
N TYR A 388 -0.38 -26.17 -22.18
CA TYR A 388 -0.70 -25.75 -23.53
C TYR A 388 -1.99 -26.40 -24.02
N GLN A 389 -2.78 -25.63 -24.77
CA GLN A 389 -3.91 -26.12 -25.54
C GLN A 389 -3.57 -26.09 -27.03
N ILE A 390 -3.68 -27.23 -27.67
CA ILE A 390 -3.45 -27.43 -29.10
C ILE A 390 -4.80 -27.57 -29.77
N ARG A 391 -5.07 -26.71 -30.76
CA ARG A 391 -6.28 -26.75 -31.57
C ARG A 391 -5.90 -27.16 -32.98
N TYR A 392 -6.62 -28.14 -33.54
CA TYR A 392 -6.33 -28.65 -34.87
C TYR A 392 -7.59 -28.95 -35.68
N SER A 393 -7.52 -28.79 -37.00
CA SER A 393 -8.61 -29.09 -37.94
C SER A 393 -8.05 -29.45 -39.31
N TYR A 394 -8.80 -30.22 -40.09
CA TYR A 394 -8.50 -30.42 -41.51
C TYR A 394 -8.93 -29.23 -42.38
N LYS A 395 -9.75 -28.31 -41.84
CA LYS A 395 -10.20 -27.11 -42.55
C LYS A 395 -9.27 -25.93 -42.29
N LYS A 396 -8.87 -25.20 -43.35
CA LYS A 396 -7.99 -24.02 -43.25
C LYS A 396 -8.54 -22.93 -42.32
N ASN A 397 -9.87 -22.80 -42.25
CA ASN A 397 -10.58 -21.86 -41.38
C ASN A 397 -10.74 -22.33 -39.93
N MET A 398 -10.25 -23.54 -39.58
CA MET A 398 -10.29 -24.10 -38.23
C MET A 398 -11.72 -24.29 -37.66
N LYS A 399 -12.77 -24.31 -38.49
CA LYS A 399 -14.12 -24.73 -38.10
C LYS A 399 -14.10 -26.23 -37.73
N LYS A 400 -14.98 -26.64 -36.80
CA LYS A 400 -15.07 -28.02 -36.27
C LYS A 400 -13.72 -28.58 -35.80
N SER A 401 -12.91 -27.72 -35.19
CA SER A 401 -11.59 -28.11 -34.68
C SER A 401 -11.70 -28.98 -33.44
N LYS A 402 -10.76 -29.91 -33.30
CA LYS A 402 -10.53 -30.65 -32.06
C LYS A 402 -9.50 -29.91 -31.21
N THR A 403 -9.55 -30.13 -29.90
CA THR A 403 -8.56 -29.61 -28.96
C THR A 403 -7.96 -30.72 -28.12
N VAL A 404 -6.68 -30.58 -27.77
CA VAL A 404 -5.99 -31.44 -26.81
C VAL A 404 -5.11 -30.58 -25.92
N THR A 405 -4.92 -30.99 -24.68
CA THR A 405 -4.05 -30.29 -23.72
C THR A 405 -2.81 -31.12 -23.37
N THR A 406 -1.78 -30.42 -22.89
CA THR A 406 -0.54 -30.99 -22.41
C THR A 406 0.13 -30.05 -21.42
N SER A 407 0.71 -30.56 -20.33
CA SER A 407 1.66 -29.81 -19.50
C SER A 407 3.08 -29.87 -20.08
N LYS A 408 3.38 -30.91 -20.87
CA LYS A 408 4.69 -31.13 -21.49
C LYS A 408 4.87 -30.24 -22.73
N VAL A 409 6.11 -29.82 -22.98
CA VAL A 409 6.53 -29.10 -24.21
C VAL A 409 6.48 -29.96 -25.47
N THR A 410 6.26 -31.27 -25.35
CA THR A 410 6.11 -32.19 -26.48
C THR A 410 4.76 -32.89 -26.41
N LYS A 411 4.03 -32.93 -27.53
CA LYS A 411 2.76 -33.68 -27.65
C LYS A 411 2.62 -34.32 -29.02
N THR A 412 2.20 -35.59 -29.03
CA THR A 412 1.82 -36.27 -30.27
C THR A 412 0.30 -36.26 -30.42
N ILE A 413 -0.18 -35.63 -31.50
CA ILE A 413 -1.58 -35.76 -31.94
C ILE A 413 -1.69 -37.09 -32.68
N LYS A 414 -2.55 -37.99 -32.17
CA LYS A 414 -2.79 -39.33 -32.73
C LYS A 414 -4.09 -39.36 -33.53
N ASN A 415 -4.32 -40.48 -34.22
CA ASN A 415 -5.58 -40.79 -34.92
C ASN A 415 -5.93 -39.74 -35.99
N LEU A 416 -4.92 -39.29 -36.75
CA LEU A 416 -5.09 -38.40 -37.88
C LEU A 416 -5.29 -39.20 -39.18
N LYS A 417 -5.93 -38.59 -40.17
CA LYS A 417 -6.15 -39.17 -41.50
C LYS A 417 -4.82 -39.12 -42.29
N SER A 418 -4.33 -40.26 -42.78
CA SER A 418 -3.14 -40.33 -43.64
C SER A 418 -3.30 -39.46 -44.87
N ASN A 419 -2.19 -38.91 -45.36
CA ASN A 419 -2.10 -38.11 -46.59
C ASN A 419 -3.01 -36.87 -46.64
N LYS A 420 -3.64 -36.48 -45.51
CA LYS A 420 -4.44 -35.26 -45.40
C LYS A 420 -3.63 -34.15 -44.73
N THR A 421 -3.93 -32.92 -45.13
CA THR A 421 -3.36 -31.72 -44.49
C THR A 421 -4.15 -31.39 -43.24
N VAL A 422 -3.45 -31.24 -42.11
CA VAL A 422 -4.00 -30.73 -40.85
C VAL A 422 -3.42 -29.34 -40.56
N TYR A 423 -4.28 -28.44 -40.09
CA TYR A 423 -3.92 -27.12 -39.61
C TYR A 423 -3.89 -27.12 -38.09
N ILE A 424 -2.83 -26.58 -37.50
CA ILE A 424 -2.57 -26.66 -36.06
C ILE A 424 -2.20 -25.26 -35.54
N LYS A 425 -2.72 -24.90 -34.38
CA LYS A 425 -2.26 -23.75 -33.58
C LYS A 425 -2.23 -24.13 -32.10
N VAL A 426 -1.41 -23.44 -31.32
CA VAL A 426 -1.23 -23.69 -29.88
C VAL A 426 -1.39 -22.40 -29.10
N ARG A 427 -1.88 -22.47 -27.87
CA ARG A 427 -1.83 -21.37 -26.89
C ARG A 427 -1.42 -21.92 -25.54
N ALA A 428 -0.74 -21.12 -24.74
CA ALA A 428 -0.44 -21.46 -23.35
C ALA A 428 -1.62 -21.11 -22.45
N TYR A 429 -1.70 -21.74 -21.28
CA TYR A 429 -2.63 -21.39 -20.22
C TYR A 429 -1.99 -21.52 -18.84
N LYS A 430 -2.40 -20.67 -17.91
CA LYS A 430 -2.20 -20.88 -16.45
C LYS A 430 -3.56 -21.19 -15.83
N LYS A 431 -3.56 -21.92 -14.72
CA LYS A 431 -4.74 -22.05 -13.87
C LYS A 431 -4.78 -20.87 -12.89
N ASP A 432 -5.95 -20.28 -12.68
CA ASP A 432 -6.19 -19.35 -11.58
C ASP A 432 -6.33 -20.11 -10.23
N ALA A 433 -6.55 -19.38 -9.14
CA ALA A 433 -6.72 -19.96 -7.79
C ALA A 433 -7.93 -20.91 -7.71
N LEU A 434 -8.94 -20.74 -8.57
CA LEU A 434 -10.13 -21.59 -8.66
C LEU A 434 -9.94 -22.79 -9.61
N GLY A 435 -8.77 -22.90 -10.24
CA GLY A 435 -8.46 -23.96 -11.21
C GLY A 435 -8.92 -23.69 -12.65
N ASN A 436 -9.53 -22.54 -12.94
CA ASN A 436 -9.94 -22.15 -14.29
C ASN A 436 -8.74 -21.77 -15.15
N ARG A 437 -8.84 -22.00 -16.46
CA ARG A 437 -7.73 -21.74 -17.39
C ARG A 437 -7.76 -20.31 -17.93
N VAL A 438 -6.77 -19.50 -17.56
CA VAL A 438 -6.47 -18.22 -18.20
C VAL A 438 -5.58 -18.47 -19.41
N TYR A 439 -6.08 -18.13 -20.60
CA TYR A 439 -5.42 -18.44 -21.86
C TYR A 439 -4.66 -17.25 -22.44
N GLY A 440 -3.46 -17.52 -22.96
CA GLY A 440 -2.75 -16.57 -23.81
C GLY A 440 -3.26 -16.57 -25.25
N ALA A 441 -2.66 -15.71 -26.07
CA ALA A 441 -2.97 -15.62 -27.50
C ALA A 441 -2.64 -16.92 -28.27
N TRP A 442 -3.43 -17.20 -29.31
CA TRP A 442 -3.15 -18.30 -30.23
C TRP A 442 -1.88 -18.03 -31.05
N SER A 443 -1.04 -19.06 -31.22
CA SER A 443 0.13 -19.05 -32.10
C SER A 443 -0.26 -18.78 -33.56
N LYS A 444 0.75 -18.46 -34.38
CA LYS A 444 0.64 -18.60 -35.84
C LYS A 444 0.20 -20.03 -36.17
N LYS A 445 -0.70 -20.17 -37.15
CA LYS A 445 -1.23 -21.46 -37.61
C LYS A 445 -0.21 -22.12 -38.54
N ILE A 446 0.10 -23.39 -38.29
CA ILE A 446 0.94 -24.20 -39.18
C ILE A 446 0.07 -25.15 -40.02
N LYS A 447 0.60 -25.56 -41.18
CA LYS A 447 0.00 -26.54 -42.11
C LYS A 447 0.93 -27.75 -42.15
N VAL A 448 0.40 -28.96 -41.90
CA VAL A 448 1.19 -30.20 -41.86
C VAL A 448 0.51 -31.27 -42.70
N LYS A 449 1.21 -31.88 -43.66
CA LYS A 449 0.74 -33.08 -44.38
C LYS A 449 1.06 -34.32 -43.54
N VAL A 450 0.04 -35.07 -43.15
CA VAL A 450 0.17 -36.28 -42.33
C VAL A 450 0.71 -37.43 -43.21
N LYS A 451 1.66 -38.22 -42.70
CA LYS A 451 2.16 -39.42 -43.37
C LYS A 451 1.18 -40.58 -43.20
#